data_AF-A0A8H9GVI4-F1
#
_entry.id   AF-A0A8H9GVI4-F1
#
_cell.length_a   1.000
_cell.length_b   1.000
_cell.length_c   1.000
_cell.angle_alpha   90.00
_cell.angle_beta   90.00
_cell.angle_gamma   90.00
#
_symmetry.space_group_name_H-M   'P 1'
#
loop_
_entity.id
_entity.type
_entity.pdbx_description
1 polymer ?
#
loop_
_entity_poly.entity_id
_entity_poly.type
_entity_poly.pdbx_seq_one_letter_code
_entity_poly.pdbx_strand_id
1 'polypeptide(L)' 'MGKIRALAVASALVGGLAVIANAAPAQADTLRNVYYSSSDCYRYGDYGVQNHLWTWYHCDYQYNFWFLYSVP' A
#
# COMPACT_ATOMS: atom_id res chain seq x y z
N MET A 1 13.67 -57.50 -7.68
CA MET A 1 13.34 -56.99 -6.33
C MET A 1 14.31 -55.86 -6.04
N GLY A 2 13.99 -54.60 -5.77
CA GLY A 2 12.78 -53.82 -5.62
C GLY A 2 13.30 -52.41 -5.29
N LYS A 3 12.85 -51.40 -6.02
CA LYS A 3 13.34 -50.01 -6.02
C LYS A 3 13.36 -49.40 -4.60
N ILE A 4 14.55 -49.04 -4.10
CA ILE A 4 14.68 -48.41 -2.77
C ILE A 4 14.85 -46.89 -2.95
N ARG A 5 13.72 -46.20 -2.84
CA ARG A 5 13.54 -44.92 -2.12
C ARG A 5 14.20 -43.67 -2.73
N ALA A 6 13.65 -43.25 -3.86
CA ALA A 6 13.58 -41.82 -4.20
C ALA A 6 12.46 -41.16 -3.35
N LEU A 7 12.75 -40.75 -2.13
CA LEU A 7 11.82 -40.03 -1.24
C LEU A 7 12.61 -39.23 -0.22
N ALA A 8 13.35 -38.23 -0.69
CA ALA A 8 14.06 -37.27 0.18
C ALA A 8 13.97 -35.83 -0.33
N VAL A 9 12.93 -35.49 -1.11
CA VAL A 9 12.77 -34.15 -1.72
C VAL A 9 11.48 -33.44 -1.26
N ALA A 10 10.71 -34.03 -0.35
CA ALA A 10 9.43 -33.45 0.07
C ALA A 10 9.52 -32.51 1.31
N SER A 11 10.64 -32.51 2.04
CA SER A 11 10.73 -31.79 3.32
C SER A 11 11.20 -30.33 3.23
N ALA A 12 11.59 -29.85 2.05
CA ALA A 12 12.10 -28.48 1.89
C ALA A 12 11.04 -27.41 1.56
N LEU A 13 9.80 -27.81 1.26
CA LEU A 13 8.77 -26.87 0.78
C LEU A 13 7.98 -26.17 1.91
N VAL A 14 7.98 -26.69 3.13
CA VAL A 14 7.17 -26.12 4.23
C VAL A 14 7.86 -24.91 4.89
N GLY A 15 9.18 -24.75 4.74
CA GLY A 15 9.92 -23.64 5.35
C GLY A 15 9.90 -22.32 4.56
N GLY A 16 9.50 -22.34 3.28
CA GLY A 16 9.60 -21.18 2.38
C GLY A 16 8.43 -20.18 2.46
N LEU A 17 7.35 -20.52 3.16
CA LEU A 17 6.10 -19.74 3.18
C LEU A 17 5.98 -18.74 4.34
N ALA A 18 7.06 -18.44 5.06
CA ALA A 18 7.03 -17.48 6.17
C ALA A 18 7.69 -16.12 5.85
N VAL A 19 8.00 -15.83 4.57
CA VAL A 19 8.60 -14.55 4.15
C VAL A 19 7.64 -13.77 3.25
N ILE A 20 6.40 -13.62 3.70
CA ILE A 20 5.43 -12.69 3.08
C ILE A 20 4.42 -12.27 4.16
N ALA A 21 4.89 -11.64 5.23
CA ALA A 21 3.98 -11.10 6.24
C ALA A 21 4.21 -9.62 6.58
N ASN A 22 5.26 -9.00 6.04
CA ASN A 22 5.60 -7.61 6.37
C ASN A 22 5.90 -6.76 5.13
N ALA A 23 5.49 -7.19 3.93
CA ALA A 23 5.29 -6.23 2.86
C ALA A 23 4.00 -5.47 3.20
N ALA A 24 4.11 -4.53 4.15
CA ALA A 24 3.15 -3.44 4.20
C ALA A 24 3.03 -2.93 2.76
N PRO A 25 1.82 -2.81 2.22
CA PRO A 25 1.67 -2.41 0.83
C PRO A 25 2.52 -1.15 0.66
N ALA A 26 3.41 -1.15 -0.33
CA ALA A 26 4.05 0.08 -0.78
C ALA A 26 2.90 0.91 -1.35
N GLN A 27 2.13 1.54 -0.47
CA GLN A 27 0.90 2.21 -0.82
C GLN A 27 1.35 3.46 -1.56
N ALA A 28 1.42 3.30 -2.87
CA ALA A 28 1.84 4.35 -3.77
C ALA A 28 0.88 5.52 -3.57
N ASP A 29 1.45 6.66 -3.21
CA ASP A 29 0.73 7.92 -3.13
C ASP A 29 -0.05 8.13 -4.43
N THR A 30 -1.37 8.03 -4.32
CA THR A 30 -2.25 8.16 -5.48
C THR A 30 -2.80 9.56 -5.49
N LEU A 31 -2.61 10.27 -6.61
CA LEU A 31 -3.22 11.57 -6.80
C LEU A 31 -4.74 11.43 -6.80
N ARG A 32 -5.41 12.13 -5.88
CA ARG A 32 -6.87 12.09 -5.74
C ARG A 32 -7.56 13.28 -6.33
N ASN A 33 -7.04 14.47 -6.05
CA ASN A 33 -7.65 15.69 -6.55
C ASN A 33 -6.67 16.86 -6.50
N VAL A 34 -7.02 17.96 -7.17
CA VAL A 34 -6.22 19.19 -7.20
C VAL A 34 -7.09 20.36 -6.79
N TYR A 35 -6.58 21.19 -5.89
CA TYR A 35 -7.29 22.31 -5.26
C TYR A 35 -6.56 23.62 -5.51
N TYR A 36 -7.29 24.72 -5.50
CA TYR A 36 -6.70 26.06 -5.58
C TYR A 36 -6.23 26.57 -4.21
N SER A 37 -6.98 26.22 -3.15
CA SER A 37 -6.67 26.60 -1.78
C SER A 37 -6.14 25.41 -0.98
N SER A 38 -5.17 25.67 -0.10
CA SER A 38 -4.67 24.66 0.85
C SER A 38 -5.78 24.16 1.76
N SER A 39 -6.67 25.05 2.19
CA SER A 39 -7.79 24.71 3.08
C SER A 39 -8.69 23.64 2.50
N ASP A 40 -8.97 23.68 1.19
CA ASP A 40 -9.81 22.68 0.54
C ASP A 40 -9.10 21.34 0.40
N CYS A 41 -7.78 21.36 0.14
CA CYS A 41 -6.97 20.15 0.12
C CYS A 41 -7.00 19.45 1.48
N TYR A 42 -6.64 20.15 2.57
CA TYR A 42 -6.64 19.54 3.90
C TYR A 42 -8.04 19.12 4.35
N ARG A 43 -9.07 19.93 4.07
CA ARG A 43 -10.45 19.58 4.42
C ARG A 43 -10.94 18.30 3.74
N TYR A 44 -10.67 18.14 2.45
CA TYR A 44 -11.06 16.90 1.75
C TYR A 44 -10.19 15.72 2.20
N GLY A 45 -8.90 15.97 2.44
CA GLY A 45 -7.94 15.05 3.05
C GLY A 45 -8.45 14.43 4.35
N ASP A 46 -8.80 15.29 5.31
CA ASP A 46 -9.38 14.89 6.59
C ASP A 46 -10.69 14.14 6.43
N TYR A 47 -11.55 14.60 5.51
CA TYR A 47 -12.81 13.92 5.22
C TYR A 47 -12.58 12.47 4.76
N GLY A 48 -11.62 12.22 3.87
CA GLY A 48 -11.36 10.85 3.43
C GLY A 48 -10.70 9.97 4.48
N VAL A 49 -9.87 10.52 5.38
CA VAL A 49 -9.38 9.75 6.54
C VAL A 49 -10.55 9.39 7.46
N GLN A 50 -11.41 10.35 7.78
CA GLN A 50 -12.57 10.13 8.65
C GLN A 50 -13.59 9.13 8.07
N ASN A 51 -13.71 9.06 6.74
CA ASN A 51 -14.61 8.14 6.05
C ASN A 51 -13.92 6.84 5.60
N HIS A 52 -12.68 6.59 6.04
CA HIS A 52 -11.90 5.40 5.68
C HIS A 52 -11.73 5.21 4.15
N LEU A 53 -11.67 6.31 3.39
CA LEU A 53 -11.37 6.30 1.95
C LEU A 53 -9.87 6.16 1.68
N TRP A 54 -9.04 6.58 2.63
CA TRP A 54 -7.59 6.43 2.64
C TRP A 54 -7.06 6.41 4.07
N THR A 55 -5.94 5.72 4.27
CA THR A 55 -5.23 5.61 5.56
C THR A 55 -4.46 6.88 5.89
N TRP A 56 -3.88 7.52 4.88
CA TRP A 56 -3.09 8.75 5.03
C TRP A 56 -3.26 9.65 3.80
N TYR A 57 -3.04 10.96 3.98
CA TYR A 57 -3.00 11.91 2.88
C TYR A 57 -1.93 12.98 3.10
N HIS A 58 -1.51 13.61 2.01
CA HIS A 58 -0.70 14.81 2.06
C HIS A 58 -1.09 15.78 0.93
N CYS A 59 -0.78 17.05 1.15
CA CYS A 59 -1.11 18.14 0.24
C CYS A 59 0.18 18.80 -0.23
N ASP A 60 0.52 18.62 -1.50
CA ASP A 60 1.71 19.20 -2.12
C ASP A 60 1.36 20.42 -2.94
N TYR A 61 2.08 21.52 -2.72
CA TYR A 61 1.93 22.73 -3.53
C TYR A 61 2.84 22.67 -4.75
N GLN A 62 2.26 22.53 -5.94
CA GLN A 62 2.97 22.49 -7.21
C GLN A 62 2.21 23.32 -8.26
N TYR A 63 2.91 23.98 -9.17
CA TYR A 63 2.28 24.71 -10.29
C TYR A 63 1.19 25.73 -9.89
N ASN A 64 1.29 26.34 -8.71
CA ASN A 64 0.26 27.21 -8.09
C ASN A 64 -1.04 26.51 -7.66
N PHE A 65 -1.05 25.19 -7.56
CA PHE A 65 -2.17 24.39 -7.08
C PHE A 65 -1.74 23.45 -5.95
N TRP A 66 -2.71 23.00 -5.17
CA TRP A 66 -2.55 22.04 -4.08
C TRP A 66 -3.00 20.66 -4.54
N PHE A 67 -2.07 19.75 -4.73
CA PHE A 67 -2.29 18.38 -5.14
C PHE A 67 -2.51 17.52 -3.90
N LEU A 68 -3.65 16.85 -3.84
CA LEU A 68 -3.98 15.91 -2.78
C LEU A 68 -3.55 14.51 -3.20
N TYR A 69 -2.56 14.00 -2.50
CA TYR A 69 -2.12 12.61 -2.60
C TYR A 69 -2.66 11.84 -1.41
N SER A 70 -3.08 10.61 -1.66
CA SER A 70 -3.65 9.75 -0.64
C SER A 70 -3.15 8.33 -0.78
N VAL A 71 -3.04 7.69 0.38
CA VAL A 71 -2.55 6.34 0.58
C VAL A 71 -3.75 5.50 0.99
N PRO A 72 -4.23 4.55 0.16
CA PRO A 72 -5.50 3.85 0.37
C PRO A 72 -5.63 3.11 1.71
#